data_AF-A0A1V5Z7D2-F1
#
_entry.id   AF-A0A1V5Z7D2-F1
#
_cell.length_a   1.000
_cell.length_b   1.000
_cell.length_c   1.000
_cell.angle_alpha   90.00
_cell.angle_beta   90.00
_cell.angle_gamma   90.00
#
_symmetry.space_group_name_H-M   'P 1'
#
loop_
_entity.id
_entity.type
_entity.pdbx_description
1 polymer ?
#
loop_
_entity_poly.entity_id
_entity_poly.type
_entity_poly.pdbx_seq_one_letter_code
_entity_poly.pdbx_strand_id
1 'polypeptide(L)'
;MFECLHHHRKLTADLKAAQTRLQDLEAEAPALRAHLADLIADESATAKDIAAARAAVNKHPSTIAAAREEADILEQAVKRAHSAAVAAAGPEWAALVKEAAEGVGVPLAGVQDAAGPVCDIADQLQERWQAYRRALQMWHQTFPGRKPPPLGFPRPTIQMQNIIGSMTEAARLLRDVQRAVD
;
A
#
# COMPACT_ATOMS: atom_id res chain seq x y z
N MET A 1 -13.81 -5.53 -14.44
CA MET A 1 -13.18 -5.84 -13.13
C MET A 1 -14.13 -6.27 -11.99
N PHE A 2 -15.27 -5.61 -11.77
CA PHE A 2 -16.15 -5.86 -10.60
C PHE A 2 -16.67 -7.30 -10.46
N GLU A 3 -17.09 -7.95 -11.55
CA GLU A 3 -17.63 -9.32 -11.50
C GLU A 3 -16.56 -10.37 -11.17
N CYS A 4 -15.36 -10.23 -11.72
CA CYS A 4 -14.23 -11.14 -11.43
C CYS A 4 -13.79 -11.02 -9.96
N LEU A 5 -13.75 -9.79 -9.41
CA LEU A 5 -13.45 -9.56 -8.00
C LEU A 5 -14.56 -10.09 -7.09
N HIS A 6 -15.83 -9.92 -7.48
CA HIS A 6 -16.96 -10.45 -6.74
C HIS A 6 -16.94 -11.98 -6.71
N HIS A 7 -16.69 -12.61 -7.86
CA HIS A 7 -16.56 -14.06 -7.97
C HIS A 7 -15.38 -14.61 -7.15
N HIS A 8 -14.22 -13.96 -7.20
CA HIS A 8 -13.06 -14.32 -6.38
C HIS A 8 -13.38 -14.22 -4.88
N ARG A 9 -14.03 -13.14 -4.43
CA ARG A 9 -14.43 -12.97 -3.02
C ARG A 9 -15.39 -14.07 -2.56
N LYS A 10 -16.36 -14.43 -3.39
CA LYS A 10 -17.30 -15.52 -3.10
C LYS A 10 -16.55 -16.85 -2.93
N LEU A 11 -15.70 -17.22 -3.89
CA LEU A 11 -14.92 -18.45 -3.83
C LEU A 11 -13.99 -18.50 -2.61
N THR A 12 -13.42 -17.37 -2.20
CA THR A 12 -12.59 -17.29 -0.99
C THR A 12 -13.42 -17.52 0.29
N ALA A 13 -14.67 -17.04 0.34
CA ALA A 13 -15.57 -17.32 1.45
C ALA A 13 -15.97 -18.80 1.49
N ASP A 14 -16.28 -19.38 0.32
CA ASP A 14 -16.63 -20.80 0.19
C ASP A 14 -15.46 -21.70 0.59
N LEU A 15 -14.22 -21.37 0.17
CA LEU A 15 -13.00 -22.07 0.61
C LEU A 15 -12.82 -22.01 2.13
N LYS A 16 -13.03 -20.84 2.74
CA LYS A 16 -12.93 -20.69 4.20
C LYS A 16 -13.95 -21.57 4.92
N ALA A 17 -15.20 -21.60 4.43
CA ALA A 17 -16.23 -22.46 4.99
C ALA A 17 -15.88 -23.96 4.87
N ALA A 18 -15.35 -24.39 3.72
CA ALA A 18 -14.90 -25.76 3.52
C ALA A 18 -13.72 -26.15 4.44
N GLN A 19 -12.77 -25.23 4.63
CA GLN A 19 -11.65 -25.44 5.55
C GLN A 19 -12.10 -25.54 7.01
N THR A 20 -13.05 -24.70 7.45
CA THR A 20 -13.64 -24.81 8.79
C THR A 20 -14.34 -26.14 8.96
N ARG A 21 -15.16 -26.57 7.99
CA ARG A 21 -15.83 -27.87 8.02
C ARG A 21 -14.84 -29.03 8.10
N LEU A 22 -13.73 -28.97 7.38
CA LEU A 22 -12.69 -29.99 7.44
C LEU A 22 -12.06 -30.05 8.85
N GLN A 23 -11.76 -28.90 9.44
CA GLN A 23 -11.23 -28.83 10.81
C GLN A 23 -12.20 -29.40 11.84
N ASP A 24 -13.49 -29.08 11.72
CA ASP A 24 -14.53 -29.61 12.61
C ASP A 24 -14.60 -31.15 12.51
N LEU A 25 -14.60 -31.70 11.28
CA LEU A 25 -14.58 -33.14 11.06
C LEU A 25 -13.30 -33.80 11.60
N GLU A 26 -12.13 -33.18 11.44
CA GLU A 26 -10.88 -33.68 12.01
C GLU A 26 -10.92 -33.68 13.56
N ALA A 27 -11.55 -32.66 14.16
CA ALA A 27 -11.73 -32.54 15.61
C ALA A 27 -12.77 -33.51 16.19
N GLU A 28 -13.76 -33.95 15.41
CA GLU A 28 -14.77 -34.94 15.82
C GLU A 28 -14.21 -36.36 15.95
N ALA A 29 -13.12 -36.69 15.26
CA ALA A 29 -12.53 -38.03 15.25
C ALA A 29 -12.18 -38.60 16.65
N PRO A 30 -11.53 -37.86 17.57
CA PRO A 30 -11.30 -38.34 18.94
C PRO A 30 -12.60 -38.52 19.73
N ALA A 31 -13.60 -37.66 19.56
CA ALA A 31 -14.87 -37.76 20.26
C ALA A 31 -15.66 -39.02 19.85
N LEU A 32 -15.68 -39.35 18.56
CA LEU A 32 -16.30 -40.58 18.05
C LEU A 32 -15.62 -41.84 18.60
N ARG A 33 -14.29 -41.82 18.73
CA ARG A 33 -13.53 -42.94 19.31
C ARG A 33 -13.76 -43.09 20.81
N ALA A 34 -13.81 -41.96 21.54
CA ALA A 34 -14.12 -41.95 22.96
C ALA A 34 -15.53 -42.50 23.22
N HIS A 35 -16.53 -42.04 22.46
CA HIS A 35 -17.90 -42.53 22.56
C HIS A 35 -18.01 -44.05 22.32
N LEU A 36 -17.29 -44.57 21.32
CA LEU A 36 -17.23 -46.02 21.10
C LEU A 36 -16.58 -46.76 22.26
N ALA A 37 -15.52 -46.21 22.85
CA ALA A 37 -14.86 -46.80 24.02
C ALA A 37 -15.79 -46.83 25.24
N ASP A 38 -16.53 -45.75 25.48
CA ASP A 38 -17.52 -45.64 26.56
C ASP A 38 -18.63 -46.69 26.39
N LEU A 39 -19.18 -46.83 25.18
CA LEU A 39 -20.20 -47.85 24.88
C LEU A 39 -19.69 -49.29 25.00
N ILE A 40 -18.40 -49.54 24.79
CA ILE A 40 -17.80 -50.86 24.99
C ILE A 40 -17.60 -51.16 26.48
N ALA A 41 -17.32 -50.13 27.29
CA ALA A 41 -17.12 -50.25 28.73
C ALA A 41 -18.45 -50.33 29.51
N ASP A 42 -19.54 -49.81 28.95
CA ASP A 42 -20.87 -49.86 29.54
C ASP A 42 -21.52 -51.24 29.36
N GLU A 43 -21.69 -51.97 30.47
CA GLU A 43 -22.31 -53.30 30.50
C GLU A 43 -23.80 -53.28 30.10
N SER A 44 -24.45 -52.13 30.16
CA SER A 44 -25.86 -51.95 29.77
C SER A 44 -26.04 -51.58 28.30
N ALA A 45 -24.96 -51.25 27.59
CA ALA A 45 -25.00 -50.87 26.19
C ALA A 45 -25.43 -52.05 25.30
N THR A 46 -26.27 -51.76 24.30
CA THR A 46 -26.73 -52.82 23.40
C THR A 46 -25.72 -53.08 22.28
N ALA A 47 -25.71 -54.31 21.78
CA ALA A 47 -24.90 -54.67 20.60
C ALA A 47 -25.22 -53.79 19.37
N LYS A 48 -26.45 -53.28 19.27
CA LYS A 48 -26.88 -52.36 18.22
C LYS A 48 -26.20 -51.00 18.33
N ASP A 49 -26.12 -50.44 19.53
CA ASP A 49 -25.51 -49.13 19.78
C ASP A 49 -23.99 -49.18 19.52
N ILE A 50 -23.33 -50.24 19.98
CA ILE A 50 -21.90 -50.49 19.71
C ILE A 50 -21.67 -50.64 18.20
N ALA A 51 -22.52 -51.38 17.48
CA ALA A 51 -22.40 -51.55 16.03
C ALA A 51 -22.59 -50.21 15.28
N ALA A 52 -23.55 -49.38 15.71
CA ALA A 52 -23.77 -48.06 15.14
C ALA A 52 -22.56 -47.13 15.36
N ALA A 53 -22.00 -47.10 16.57
CA ALA A 53 -20.81 -46.30 16.88
C ALA A 53 -19.57 -46.77 16.08
N ARG A 54 -19.37 -48.08 15.91
CA ARG A 54 -18.33 -48.64 15.03
C ARG A 54 -18.51 -48.22 13.58
N ALA A 55 -19.73 -48.28 13.07
CA ALA A 55 -20.03 -47.86 11.71
C ALA A 55 -19.74 -46.36 11.50
N ALA A 56 -20.08 -45.52 12.48
CA ALA A 56 -19.77 -44.08 12.45
C ALA A 56 -18.25 -43.84 12.41
N VAL A 57 -17.48 -44.48 13.30
CA VAL A 57 -16.01 -44.38 13.32
C VAL A 57 -15.39 -44.85 12.01
N ASN A 58 -15.89 -45.95 11.43
CA ASN A 58 -15.36 -46.49 10.18
C ASN A 58 -15.70 -45.63 8.95
N LYS A 59 -16.85 -44.94 8.97
CA LYS A 59 -17.26 -44.03 7.89
C LYS A 59 -16.55 -42.68 7.97
N HIS A 60 -16.15 -42.24 9.16
CA HIS A 60 -15.57 -40.90 9.38
C HIS A 60 -14.36 -40.56 8.50
N PRO A 61 -13.37 -41.46 8.27
CA PRO A 61 -12.22 -41.16 7.43
C PRO A 61 -12.57 -40.85 5.97
N SER A 62 -13.59 -41.49 5.39
CA SER A 62 -14.01 -41.20 4.01
C SER A 62 -14.76 -39.87 3.92
N THR A 63 -15.49 -39.48 4.97
CA THR A 63 -16.09 -38.14 5.09
C THR A 63 -15.01 -37.05 5.15
N ILE A 64 -13.94 -37.25 5.91
CA ILE A 64 -12.79 -36.33 5.96
C ILE A 64 -12.11 -36.25 4.59
N ALA A 65 -11.88 -37.39 3.93
CA ALA A 65 -11.24 -37.42 2.62
C ALA A 65 -12.05 -36.62 1.57
N ALA A 66 -13.38 -36.79 1.55
CA ALA A 66 -14.25 -36.04 0.64
C ALA A 66 -14.25 -34.53 0.93
N ALA A 67 -14.29 -34.13 2.21
CA ALA A 67 -14.22 -32.72 2.60
C ALA A 67 -12.86 -32.09 2.24
N ARG A 68 -11.78 -32.88 2.30
CA ARG A 68 -10.44 -32.44 1.91
C ARG A 68 -10.33 -32.21 0.40
N GLU A 69 -10.87 -33.14 -0.39
CA GLU A 69 -10.94 -32.99 -1.84
C GLU A 69 -11.76 -31.76 -2.26
N GLU A 70 -12.89 -31.50 -1.58
CA GLU A 70 -13.69 -30.29 -1.80
C GLU A 70 -12.88 -29.00 -1.52
N ALA A 71 -12.15 -28.96 -0.40
CA ALA A 71 -11.29 -27.83 -0.06
C ALA A 71 -10.17 -27.61 -1.10
N ASP A 72 -9.54 -28.69 -1.58
CA ASP A 72 -8.49 -28.62 -2.60
C ASP A 72 -9.03 -28.09 -3.94
N ILE A 73 -10.22 -28.52 -4.36
CA ILE A 73 -10.90 -28.02 -5.57
C ILE A 73 -11.19 -26.52 -5.44
N LEU A 74 -11.73 -26.10 -4.29
CA LEU A 74 -12.01 -24.70 -4.02
C LEU A 74 -10.74 -23.85 -3.99
N GLU A 75 -9.64 -24.36 -3.45
CA GLU A 75 -8.35 -23.66 -3.45
C GLU A 75 -7.85 -23.43 -4.89
N GLN A 76 -7.93 -24.46 -5.75
CA GLN A 76 -7.58 -24.32 -7.16
C GLN A 76 -8.49 -23.32 -7.88
N ALA A 77 -9.79 -23.33 -7.59
CA ALA A 77 -10.76 -22.39 -8.16
C ALA A 77 -10.45 -20.94 -7.75
N VAL A 78 -10.13 -20.70 -6.47
CA VAL A 78 -9.72 -19.37 -5.95
C VAL A 78 -8.47 -18.87 -6.68
N LYS A 79 -7.45 -19.72 -6.85
CA LYS A 79 -6.21 -19.37 -7.56
C LYS A 79 -6.48 -18.97 -9.01
N ARG A 80 -7.33 -19.73 -9.72
CA ARG A 80 -7.72 -19.42 -11.11
C ARG A 80 -8.56 -18.14 -11.21
N ALA A 81 -9.48 -17.92 -10.28
CA ALA A 81 -10.29 -16.70 -10.23
C ALA A 81 -9.42 -15.46 -9.95
N HIS A 82 -8.42 -15.60 -9.07
CA HIS A 82 -7.46 -14.53 -8.79
C HIS A 82 -6.64 -14.16 -10.02
N SER A 83 -6.05 -15.15 -10.70
CA SER A 83 -5.24 -14.88 -11.90
C SER A 83 -6.08 -14.24 -13.02
N ALA A 84 -7.31 -14.71 -13.23
CA ALA A 84 -8.24 -14.11 -14.18
C ALA A 84 -8.59 -12.66 -13.81
N ALA A 85 -8.84 -12.38 -12.52
CA ALA A 85 -9.13 -11.03 -12.05
C ALA A 85 -7.94 -10.07 -12.25
N VAL A 86 -6.72 -10.52 -11.97
CA VAL A 86 -5.50 -9.73 -12.19
C VAL A 86 -5.27 -9.47 -13.69
N ALA A 87 -5.42 -10.50 -14.52
CA ALA A 87 -5.26 -10.36 -15.98
C ALA A 87 -6.28 -9.39 -16.59
N ALA A 88 -7.54 -9.41 -16.11
CA ALA A 88 -8.57 -8.49 -16.55
C ALA A 88 -8.37 -7.06 -16.03
N ALA A 89 -7.84 -6.90 -14.81
CA ALA A 89 -7.63 -5.61 -14.17
C ALA A 89 -6.37 -4.86 -14.63
N GLY A 90 -5.35 -5.59 -15.09
CA GLY A 90 -4.07 -5.01 -15.50
C GLY A 90 -4.19 -3.89 -16.55
N PRO A 91 -4.92 -4.09 -17.66
CA PRO A 91 -5.10 -3.06 -18.68
C PRO A 91 -5.89 -1.83 -18.20
N GLU A 92 -6.95 -2.02 -17.41
CA GLU A 92 -7.74 -0.93 -16.82
C GLU A 92 -6.89 -0.11 -15.85
N TRP A 93 -6.11 -0.77 -14.98
CA TRP A 93 -5.21 -0.11 -14.04
C TRP A 93 -4.10 0.65 -14.76
N ALA A 94 -3.48 0.05 -15.79
CA ALA A 94 -2.45 0.73 -16.59
C ALA A 94 -3.00 1.97 -17.32
N ALA A 95 -4.24 1.92 -17.81
CA ALA A 95 -4.89 3.07 -18.44
C ALA A 95 -5.14 4.19 -17.43
N LEU A 96 -5.68 3.89 -16.24
CA LEU A 96 -5.92 4.87 -15.19
C LEU A 96 -4.63 5.49 -14.65
N VAL A 97 -3.58 4.68 -14.46
CA VAL A 97 -2.25 5.19 -14.04
C VAL A 97 -1.67 6.11 -15.11
N LYS A 98 -1.81 5.76 -16.39
CA LYS A 98 -1.35 6.60 -17.49
C LYS A 98 -2.11 7.93 -17.55
N GLU A 99 -3.44 7.90 -17.45
CA GLU A 99 -4.28 9.09 -17.43
C GLU A 99 -3.95 10.01 -16.25
N ALA A 100 -3.79 9.45 -15.05
CA ALA A 100 -3.36 10.20 -13.88
C ALA A 100 -1.95 10.79 -14.05
N ALA A 101 -1.01 10.04 -14.62
CA ALA A 101 0.35 10.53 -14.88
C ALA A 101 0.36 11.68 -15.91
N GLU A 102 -0.48 11.61 -16.95
CA GLU A 102 -0.65 12.69 -17.94
C GLU A 102 -1.24 13.96 -17.29
N GLY A 103 -2.18 13.81 -16.35
CA GLY A 103 -2.74 14.93 -15.58
C GLY A 103 -1.72 15.66 -14.70
N VAL A 104 -0.73 14.96 -14.17
CA VAL A 104 0.30 15.53 -13.27
C VAL A 104 1.55 16.03 -14.05
N GLY A 105 1.78 15.53 -15.27
CA GLY A 105 2.96 15.88 -16.06
C GLY A 105 3.04 17.34 -16.49
N VAL A 106 1.94 17.95 -16.94
CA VAL A 106 1.91 19.35 -17.39
C VAL A 106 2.17 20.34 -16.23
N PRO A 107 1.53 20.17 -15.06
CA PRO A 107 1.84 21.01 -13.90
C PRO A 107 3.27 20.86 -13.37
N LEU A 108 3.85 19.66 -13.37
CA LEU A 108 5.24 19.42 -12.95
C LEU A 108 6.26 20.14 -13.84
N ALA A 109 6.06 20.10 -15.16
CA ALA A 109 6.90 20.84 -16.11
C ALA A 109 6.84 22.35 -15.83
N GLY A 110 5.64 22.90 -15.58
CA GLY A 110 5.48 24.31 -15.22
C GLY A 110 6.18 24.70 -13.92
N VAL A 111 6.24 23.81 -12.92
CA VAL A 111 7.00 24.03 -11.68
C VAL A 111 8.50 24.02 -11.93
N GLN A 112 9.00 23.11 -12.77
CA GLN A 112 10.42 23.04 -13.12
C GLN A 112 10.88 24.31 -13.86
N ASP A 113 10.10 24.78 -14.83
CA ASP A 113 10.37 26.02 -15.57
C ASP A 113 10.30 27.26 -14.66
N ALA A 114 9.36 27.28 -13.70
CA ALA A 114 9.24 28.38 -12.74
C ALA A 114 10.36 28.40 -11.67
N ALA A 115 10.93 27.24 -11.33
CA ALA A 115 11.96 27.10 -10.31
C ALA A 115 13.38 27.46 -10.81
N GLY A 116 13.69 27.25 -12.09
CA GLY A 116 15.01 27.53 -12.67
C GLY A 116 15.53 28.94 -12.36
N PRO A 117 14.77 30.01 -12.68
CA PRO A 117 15.20 31.38 -12.39
C PRO A 117 15.40 31.70 -10.90
N VAL A 118 14.74 30.96 -10.00
CA VAL A 118 14.90 31.11 -8.54
C VAL A 118 16.23 30.53 -8.08
N CYS A 119 16.59 29.36 -8.59
CA CYS A 119 17.88 28.71 -8.31
C CYS A 119 19.06 29.57 -8.77
N ASP A 120 19.01 30.09 -10.01
CA ASP A 120 20.07 30.94 -10.56
C ASP A 120 20.35 32.18 -9.69
N ILE A 121 19.31 32.77 -9.11
CA ILE A 121 19.45 33.98 -8.29
C ILE A 121 19.83 33.65 -6.85
N ALA A 122 19.40 32.50 -6.32
CA ALA A 122 19.91 31.99 -5.05
C ALA A 122 21.44 31.77 -5.12
N ASP A 123 21.94 31.22 -6.22
CA ASP A 123 23.37 31.04 -6.47
C ASP A 123 24.09 32.40 -6.58
N GLN A 124 23.55 33.35 -7.33
CA GLN A 124 24.11 34.71 -7.40
C GLN A 124 24.13 35.43 -6.04
N LEU A 125 23.10 35.25 -5.22
CA LEU A 125 23.04 35.80 -3.86
C LEU A 125 24.09 35.14 -2.96
N GLN A 126 24.27 33.82 -3.06
CA GLN A 126 25.30 33.09 -2.33
C GLN A 126 26.70 33.56 -2.71
N GLU A 127 26.98 33.75 -4.00
CA GLU A 127 28.26 34.30 -4.47
C GLU A 127 28.52 35.70 -3.94
N ARG A 128 27.53 36.60 -4.02
CA ARG A 128 27.63 37.97 -3.49
C ARG A 128 27.84 37.99 -1.98
N TRP A 129 27.16 37.10 -1.25
CA TRP A 129 27.35 36.94 0.18
C TRP A 129 28.76 36.47 0.53
N GLN A 130 29.29 35.50 -0.22
CA GLN A 130 30.67 35.05 -0.04
C GLN A 130 31.69 36.16 -0.35
N ALA A 131 31.48 36.92 -1.42
CA ALA A 131 32.31 38.07 -1.75
C ALA A 131 32.29 39.13 -0.63
N TYR A 132 31.10 39.43 -0.09
CA TYR A 132 30.95 40.30 1.06
C TYR A 132 31.69 39.78 2.29
N ARG A 133 31.56 38.48 2.62
CA ARG A 133 32.29 37.86 3.74
C ARG A 133 33.80 37.98 3.59
N ARG A 134 34.34 37.80 2.37
CA ARG A 134 35.77 37.98 2.08
C ARG A 134 36.20 39.43 2.27
N ALA A 135 35.42 40.39 1.75
CA ALA A 135 35.70 41.81 1.92
C ALA A 135 35.67 42.23 3.41
N LEU A 136 34.71 41.69 4.17
CA LEU A 136 34.59 41.92 5.62
C LEU A 136 35.79 41.34 6.39
N GLN A 137 36.23 40.14 6.02
CA GLN A 137 37.42 39.52 6.60
C GLN A 137 38.68 40.35 6.30
N MET A 138 38.83 40.82 5.05
CA MET A 138 39.94 41.68 4.65
C MET A 138 39.90 43.01 5.41
N TRP A 139 38.72 43.62 5.57
CA TRP A 139 38.55 44.82 6.38
C TRP A 139 39.02 44.63 7.82
N HIS A 140 38.63 43.52 8.47
CA HIS A 140 39.06 43.24 9.84
C HIS A 140 40.56 42.99 9.97
N GLN A 141 41.22 42.45 8.93
CA GLN A 141 42.68 42.34 8.87
C GLN A 141 43.34 43.70 8.71
N THR A 142 42.82 44.57 7.84
CA THR A 142 43.40 45.89 7.56
C THR A 142 43.14 46.91 8.67
N PHE A 143 41.98 46.83 9.34
CA PHE A 143 41.56 47.77 10.38
C PHE A 143 41.06 47.06 11.65
N PRO A 144 41.99 46.53 12.48
CA PRO A 144 41.64 45.85 13.71
C PRO A 144 40.82 46.75 14.65
N GLY A 145 39.71 46.25 15.17
CA GLY A 145 38.87 46.95 16.15
C GLY A 145 37.94 48.04 15.58
N ARG A 146 37.97 48.34 14.28
CA ARG A 146 37.02 49.28 13.64
C ARG A 146 35.84 48.54 13.02
N LYS A 147 34.61 48.99 13.33
CA LYS A 147 33.39 48.48 12.67
C LYS A 147 33.35 48.95 11.21
N PRO A 148 32.97 48.09 10.25
CA PRO A 148 32.72 48.52 8.89
C PRO A 148 31.53 49.48 8.84
N PRO A 149 31.48 50.38 7.84
CA PRO A 149 30.33 51.26 7.65
C PRO A 149 29.05 50.44 7.42
N PRO A 150 27.88 50.91 7.89
CA PRO A 150 26.62 50.22 7.69
C PRO A 150 26.29 50.16 6.20
N LEU A 151 25.93 48.97 5.72
CA LEU A 151 25.33 48.82 4.40
C LEU A 151 23.92 49.44 4.45
N GLY A 152 23.62 50.37 3.53
CA GLY A 152 22.26 50.88 3.38
C GLY A 152 21.29 49.74 3.13
N PHE A 153 20.11 49.75 3.75
CA PHE A 153 19.10 48.72 3.56
C PHE A 153 18.84 48.52 2.07
N PRO A 154 19.18 47.35 1.49
CA PRO A 154 18.98 47.14 0.08
C PRO A 154 17.46 47.05 -0.16
N ARG A 155 16.92 47.98 -0.95
CA ARG A 155 15.59 47.80 -1.53
C ARG A 155 15.63 46.55 -2.42
N PRO A 156 14.61 45.68 -2.39
CA PRO A 156 14.57 44.53 -3.28
C PRO A 156 14.72 45.03 -4.72
N THR A 157 15.68 44.48 -5.45
CA THR A 157 15.85 44.81 -6.86
C THR A 157 14.62 44.36 -7.64
N ILE A 158 14.38 44.94 -8.83
CA ILE A 158 13.28 44.50 -9.71
C ILE A 158 13.39 42.98 -10.00
N GLN A 159 14.60 42.46 -10.17
CA GLN A 159 14.84 41.02 -10.28
C GLN A 159 14.32 40.26 -9.06
N MET A 160 14.60 40.73 -7.85
CA MET A 160 14.16 40.08 -6.61
C MET A 160 12.64 40.15 -6.42
N GLN A 161 11.99 41.23 -6.87
CA GLN A 161 10.53 41.34 -6.88
C GLN A 161 9.89 40.37 -7.88
N ASN A 162 10.46 40.24 -9.08
CA ASN A 162 9.97 39.31 -10.09
C ASN A 162 10.06 37.85 -9.62
N ILE A 163 11.12 37.49 -8.89
CA ILE A 163 11.26 36.16 -8.26
C ILE A 163 10.18 35.90 -7.22
N ILE A 164 9.88 36.88 -6.35
CA ILE A 164 8.81 36.73 -5.35
C ILE A 164 7.48 36.47 -6.08
N GLY A 165 7.25 37.13 -7.21
CA GLY A 165 6.14 36.84 -8.12
C GLY A 165 6.18 35.39 -8.64
N SER A 166 7.31 34.95 -9.21
CA SER A 166 7.48 33.60 -9.74
C SER A 166 7.34 32.50 -8.68
N MET A 167 7.84 32.72 -7.46
CA MET A 167 7.70 31.80 -6.33
C MET A 167 6.25 31.71 -5.85
N THR A 168 5.52 32.83 -5.87
CA THR A 168 4.09 32.86 -5.55
C THR A 168 3.30 32.05 -6.58
N GLU A 169 3.67 32.16 -7.85
CA GLU A 169 3.05 31.41 -8.94
C GLU A 169 3.40 29.91 -8.89
N ALA A 170 4.66 29.56 -8.61
CA ALA A 170 5.07 28.18 -8.38
C ALA A 170 4.35 27.55 -7.18
N ALA A 171 4.18 28.29 -6.09
CA ALA A 171 3.40 27.85 -4.92
C ALA A 171 1.89 27.74 -5.20
N ARG A 172 1.38 28.46 -6.21
CA ARG A 172 0.01 28.29 -6.71
C ARG A 172 -0.09 27.01 -7.53
N LEU A 173 0.83 26.79 -8.46
CA LEU A 173 0.91 25.58 -9.28
C LEU A 173 1.04 24.31 -8.43
N LEU A 174 1.92 24.30 -7.43
CA LEU A 174 2.07 23.16 -6.50
C LEU A 174 0.78 22.84 -5.73
N ARG A 175 -0.01 23.86 -5.35
CA ARG A 175 -1.33 23.66 -4.73
C ARG A 175 -2.35 23.12 -5.72
N ASP A 176 -2.29 23.54 -6.98
CA ASP A 176 -3.15 23.02 -8.04
C ASP A 176 -2.80 21.55 -8.35
N VAL A 177 -1.51 21.16 -8.30
CA VAL A 177 -1.08 19.75 -8.38
C VAL A 177 -1.61 18.94 -7.22
N GLN A 178 -1.44 19.43 -5.98
CA GLN A 178 -1.92 18.73 -4.80
C GLN A 178 -3.43 18.46 -4.89
N ARG A 179 -4.22 19.44 -5.34
CA ARG A 179 -5.66 19.29 -5.57
C ARG A 179 -6.05 18.38 -6.73
N ALA A 180 -5.18 18.19 -7.71
CA ALA A 180 -5.44 17.28 -8.83
C ALA A 180 -5.14 15.80 -8.46
N VAL A 181 -4.41 15.58 -7.37
CA VAL A 181 -4.05 14.26 -6.84
C VAL A 181 -5.00 13.81 -5.72
N ASP A 182 -5.63 14.75 -5.01
CA ASP A 182 -6.66 14.51 -3.97
C ASP A 182 -8.06 14.26 -4.56
#